data_AF-A0A950MT17-F1
#
_entry.id   AF-A0A950MT17-F1
#
_cell.length_a   1.000
_cell.length_b   1.000
_cell.length_c   1.000
_cell.angle_alpha   90.00
_cell.angle_beta   90.00
_cell.angle_gamma   90.00
#
_symmetry.space_group_name_H-M   'P 1'
#
loop_
_entity.id
_entity.type
_entity.pdbx_description
1 polymer ?
#
loop_
_entity_poly.entity_id
_entity_poly.type
_entity_poly.pdbx_seq_one_letter_code
_entity_poly.pdbx_strand_id
1 'polypeptide(L)'
;KTPLSELWRHPIHTREFGSQLTNVLRCLQLEAHGYQLTVTELVGWEHSMKNELIIAKKTGKGKQSARERQEAILSELNLEDLRERFVY
;
A
#
# COMPACT_ATOMS: atom_id res chain seq x y z
N LYS A 1 -19.69 -7.28 -11.68
CA LYS A 1 -19.45 -6.78 -10.30
C LYS A 1 -19.06 -7.96 -9.44
N THR A 2 -17.86 -7.97 -8.87
CA THR A 2 -17.36 -9.06 -8.03
C THR A 2 -17.87 -8.89 -6.60
N PRO A 3 -18.04 -9.97 -5.81
CA PRO A 3 -18.40 -9.86 -4.39
C PRO A 3 -17.45 -8.96 -3.58
N LEU A 4 -16.16 -8.89 -3.97
CA LEU A 4 -15.16 -8.02 -3.34
C LEU A 4 -15.49 -6.53 -3.47
N SER A 5 -16.26 -6.11 -4.48
CA SER A 5 -16.61 -4.69 -4.64
C SER A 5 -17.45 -4.11 -3.49
N GLU A 6 -18.06 -4.97 -2.67
CA GLU A 6 -18.75 -4.53 -1.46
C GLU A 6 -17.79 -3.91 -0.41
N LEU A 7 -16.50 -4.26 -0.45
CA LEU A 7 -15.48 -3.68 0.43
C LEU A 7 -15.26 -2.19 0.21
N TRP A 8 -15.63 -1.63 -0.95
CA TRP A 8 -15.45 -0.21 -1.29
C TRP A 8 -16.70 0.39 -1.95
N ARG A 9 -17.89 -0.17 -1.73
CA ARG A 9 -19.14 0.33 -2.33
C ARG A 9 -19.63 1.66 -1.74
N HIS A 10 -19.34 1.89 -0.45
CA HIS A 10 -19.72 3.11 0.25
C HIS A 10 -18.56 4.11 0.31
N PRO A 11 -18.79 5.43 0.18
CA PRO A 11 -17.72 6.43 0.09
C PRO A 11 -16.71 6.37 1.22
N ILE A 12 -17.15 6.12 2.45
CA ILE A 12 -16.26 5.96 3.60
C ILE A 12 -15.33 4.75 3.42
N HIS A 13 -15.86 3.59 3.01
CA HIS A 13 -15.04 2.40 2.79
C HIS A 13 -14.11 2.56 1.59
N THR A 14 -14.55 3.23 0.52
CA THR A 14 -13.67 3.55 -0.62
C THR A 14 -12.47 4.38 -0.17
N ARG A 15 -12.69 5.39 0.68
CA ARG A 15 -11.63 6.24 1.21
C ARG A 15 -10.65 5.46 2.08
N GLU A 16 -11.17 4.68 3.04
CA GLU A 16 -10.32 3.90 3.94
C GLU A 16 -9.56 2.80 3.20
N PHE A 17 -10.22 2.08 2.29
CA PHE A 17 -9.58 1.07 1.44
C PHE A 17 -8.49 1.67 0.54
N GLY A 18 -8.78 2.79 -0.12
CA GLY A 18 -7.80 3.51 -0.94
C GLY A 18 -6.59 3.96 -0.12
N SER A 19 -6.81 4.47 1.10
CA SER A 19 -5.73 4.84 2.02
C SER A 19 -4.82 3.64 2.32
N GLN A 20 -5.40 2.54 2.81
CA GLN A 20 -4.66 1.31 3.13
C GLN A 20 -3.92 0.73 1.92
N LEU A 21 -4.59 0.69 0.76
CA LEU A 21 -4.03 0.17 -0.47
C LEU A 21 -2.78 0.96 -0.90
N THR A 22 -2.85 2.29 -0.87
CA THR A 22 -1.69 3.12 -1.22
C THR A 22 -0.54 2.96 -0.24
N ASN A 23 -0.80 2.68 1.04
CA ASN A 23 0.24 2.38 2.03
C ASN A 23 0.92 1.03 1.76
N VAL A 24 0.14 0.00 1.40
CA VAL A 24 0.69 -1.30 0.98
C VAL A 24 1.56 -1.16 -0.28
N LEU A 25 1.09 -0.42 -1.30
CA LEU A 25 1.86 -0.18 -2.52
C LEU A 25 3.16 0.59 -2.23
N ARG A 26 3.14 1.60 -1.36
CA ARG A 26 4.37 2.30 -0.90
C ARG A 26 5.33 1.36 -0.17
N CYS A 27 4.81 0.45 0.65
CA CYS A 27 5.65 -0.54 1.34
C CYS A 27 6.34 -1.48 0.34
N LEU A 28 5.59 -2.05 -0.60
CA LEU A 28 6.16 -2.92 -1.64
C LEU A 28 7.20 -2.18 -2.49
N GLN A 29 6.92 -0.91 -2.82
CA GLN A 29 7.86 -0.06 -3.54
C GLN A 29 9.18 0.08 -2.75
N LEU A 30 9.13 0.42 -1.46
CA LEU A 30 10.33 0.53 -0.63
C LEU A 30 11.07 -0.81 -0.50
N GLU A 31 10.36 -1.93 -0.32
CA GLU A 31 10.99 -3.25 -0.29
C GLU A 31 11.68 -3.62 -1.63
N ALA A 32 11.05 -3.28 -2.75
CA ALA A 32 11.63 -3.45 -4.08
C ALA A 32 12.90 -2.61 -4.26
N HIS A 33 13.01 -1.48 -3.56
CA HIS A 33 14.23 -0.66 -3.50
C HIS A 33 15.22 -1.11 -2.41
N GLY A 34 14.98 -2.21 -1.70
CA GLY A 34 15.94 -2.75 -0.74
C GLY A 34 15.91 -2.07 0.62
N TYR A 35 14.72 -1.61 1.02
CA TYR A 35 14.45 -1.20 2.39
C TYR A 35 13.83 -2.36 3.18
N GLN A 36 14.24 -2.47 4.44
CA GLN A 36 13.50 -3.21 5.45
C GLN A 36 12.49 -2.28 6.11
N LEU A 37 11.26 -2.76 6.30
CA LEU A 37 10.15 -1.96 6.80
C LEU A 37 9.63 -2.44 8.15
N THR A 38 9.19 -1.48 8.96
CA THR A 38 8.28 -1.68 10.08
C THR A 38 7.08 -0.77 9.87
N VAL A 39 5.87 -1.34 9.86
CA VAL A 39 4.62 -0.58 9.73
C VAL A 39 3.87 -0.68 11.06
N THR A 40 3.51 0.46 11.64
CA THR A 40 2.82 0.55 12.93
C THR A 40 1.82 1.69 12.92
N GLU A 41 0.91 1.72 13.88
CA GLU A 41 0.02 2.87 14.08
C GLU A 41 0.78 4.03 14.73
N LEU A 42 0.63 5.24 14.20
CA LEU A 42 1.02 6.48 14.85
C LEU A 42 -0.10 6.88 15.81
N VAL A 43 0.09 6.58 17.09
CA VAL A 43 -0.81 7.03 18.14
C VAL A 43 -0.52 8.52 18.42
N GLY A 44 -1.24 9.41 17.74
CA GLY A 44 -1.31 10.83 18.11
C GLY A 44 -2.18 11.02 19.36
N TRP A 45 -2.07 12.17 20.05
CA TRP A 45 -2.83 12.46 21.26
C TRP A 45 -4.35 12.35 20.99
N GLU A 46 -4.91 11.23 21.43
CA GLU A 46 -6.30 10.84 21.74
C GLU A 46 -7.42 11.03 20.68
N HIS A 47 -7.23 11.85 19.64
CA HIS A 47 -8.30 12.21 18.69
C HIS A 47 -7.90 12.28 17.21
N SER A 48 -6.69 11.84 16.84
CA SER A 48 -6.31 11.78 15.41
C SER A 48 -6.88 10.51 14.74
N MET A 49 -7.31 10.62 13.47
CA MET A 49 -7.63 9.44 12.66
C MET A 49 -6.43 8.49 12.61
N LYS A 50 -6.68 7.17 12.46
CA LYS A 50 -5.62 6.17 12.36
C LYS A 50 -4.63 6.55 11.27
N ASN A 51 -3.39 6.82 11.65
CA ASN A 51 -2.30 7.11 10.73
C ASN A 51 -1.32 5.93 10.76
N GLU A 52 -1.04 5.31 9.62
CA GLU A 52 0.03 4.32 9.52
C GLU A 52 1.38 5.03 9.46
N LEU A 53 2.29 4.67 10.37
CA LEU A 53 3.70 5.04 10.34
C LEU A 53 4.51 3.96 9.64
N ILE A 54 5.11 4.32 8.51
CA ILE A 54 6.03 3.45 7.77
C ILE A 54 7.47 3.86 8.13
N ILE A 55 8.18 3.00 8.84
CA ILE A 55 9.60 3.17 9.16
C ILE A 55 10.41 2.34 8.17
N ALA A 56 11.30 2.99 7.42
CA ALA A 56 12.10 2.34 6.38
C ALA A 56 13.61 2.45 6.68
N LYS A 57 14.30 1.31 6.70
CA LYS A 57 15.76 1.24 6.83
C LYS A 57 16.36 0.68 5.56
N LYS A 58 17.28 1.41 4.93
CA LYS A 58 18.00 0.89 3.75
C LYS A 58 18.94 -0.24 4.18
N THR A 59 18.76 -1.43 3.62
CA THR A 59 19.53 -2.63 4.01
C THR A 59 20.29 -3.27 2.85
N GLY A 60 20.03 -2.89 1.60
CA GLY A 60 20.84 -3.30 0.46
C GLY A 60 20.01 -3.68 -0.76
N LYS A 61 20.10 -4.94 -1.18
CA LYS A 61 19.45 -5.42 -2.41
C LYS A 61 17.92 -5.43 -2.28
N GLY A 62 17.28 -4.96 -3.34
CA GLY A 62 15.83 -4.99 -3.49
C GLY A 62 15.24 -6.40 -3.59
N LYS A 63 13.99 -6.54 -3.14
CA LYS A 63 13.22 -7.78 -3.33
C LYS A 63 12.48 -7.72 -4.67
N GLN A 64 12.90 -8.51 -5.66
CA GLN A 64 12.18 -8.62 -6.93
C GLN A 64 10.71 -9.05 -6.72
N SER A 65 10.48 -9.97 -5.78
CA SER A 65 9.14 -10.43 -5.41
C SER A 65 8.23 -9.31 -4.88
N ALA A 66 8.78 -8.21 -4.34
CA ALA A 66 7.97 -7.07 -3.93
C ALA A 66 7.41 -6.31 -5.15
N ARG A 67 8.22 -6.12 -6.20
CA ARG A 67 7.77 -5.55 -7.47
C ARG A 67 6.70 -6.41 -8.13
N GLU A 68 6.91 -7.73 -8.19
CA GLU A 68 5.94 -8.67 -8.77
C GLU A 68 4.60 -8.63 -8.04
N ARG A 69 4.61 -8.60 -6.70
CA ARG A 69 3.39 -8.44 -5.90
C ARG A 69 2.70 -7.10 -6.14
N GLN A 70 3.48 -6.04 -6.35
CA GLN A 70 2.95 -4.71 -6.62
C GLN A 70 2.21 -4.68 -7.97
N GLU A 71 2.79 -5.28 -9.01
CA GLU A 71 2.12 -5.45 -10.30
C GLU A 71 0.86 -6.32 -10.20
N ALA A 72 0.93 -7.42 -9.43
CA ALA A 72 -0.23 -8.30 -9.22
C ALA A 72 -1.40 -7.58 -8.53
N ILE A 73 -1.13 -6.80 -7.47
CA ILE A 73 -2.18 -6.02 -6.78
C ILE A 73 -2.83 -5.00 -7.72
N LEU A 74 -2.03 -4.30 -8.54
CA LEU A 74 -2.57 -3.34 -9.49
C LEU A 74 -3.47 -4.03 -10.52
N SER A 75 -3.09 -5.22 -10.99
CA SER A 75 -3.91 -5.97 -11.94
C SER A 75 -5.19 -6.54 -11.33
N GLU A 76 -5.10 -7.15 -10.15
CA GLU A 76 -6.27 -7.74 -9.46
C GLU A 76 -7.34 -6.70 -9.10
N LEU A 77 -6.93 -5.45 -8.89
CA LEU A 77 -7.83 -4.35 -8.53
C LEU A 77 -8.25 -3.47 -9.72
N ASN A 78 -7.82 -3.80 -10.95
CA ASN A 78 -7.99 -2.98 -12.15
C ASN A 78 -7.49 -1.53 -11.97
N LEU A 79 -6.27 -1.38 -11.47
CA LEU A 79 -5.59 -0.12 -11.17
C LEU A 79 -4.28 0.04 -11.97
N GLU A 80 -4.19 -0.56 -13.14
CA GLU A 80 -3.00 -0.55 -14.00
C GLU A 80 -2.57 0.86 -14.40
N ASP A 81 -3.50 1.82 -14.47
CA ASP A 81 -3.19 3.25 -14.71
C ASP A 81 -2.28 3.84 -13.62
N LEU A 82 -2.24 3.25 -12.42
CA LEU A 82 -1.35 3.68 -11.34
C LEU A 82 0.05 3.05 -11.43
N ARG A 83 0.31 2.19 -12.42
CA ARG A 83 1.57 1.49 -12.57
C ARG A 83 2.76 2.45 -12.61
N GLU A 84 2.69 3.52 -13.40
CA GLU A 84 3.78 4.51 -13.52
C GLU A 84 4.15 5.19 -12.18
N ARG A 85 3.18 5.31 -11.26
CA ARG A 85 3.41 5.90 -9.95
C ARG A 85 4.16 4.96 -9.00
N PHE A 86 3.94 3.66 -9.17
CA PHE A 86 4.26 2.66 -8.15
C PHE A 86 5.35 1.68 -8.60
N VAL A 87 5.39 1.35 -9.89
CA VAL A 87 6.27 0.38 -10.51
C VAL A 87 7.19 1.12 -11.47
N TYR A 88 8.49 1.14 -11.17
CA TYR A 88 9.54 1.78 -11.99
C TYR A 88 10.28 0.78 -12.86
#